data_AF-A0A2T1C932-F1
#
_entry.id   AF-A0A2T1C932-F1
#
_cell.length_a   1.000
_cell.length_b   1.000
_cell.length_c   1.000
_cell.angle_alpha   90.00
_cell.angle_beta   90.00
_cell.angle_gamma   90.00
#
_symmetry.space_group_name_H-M   'P 1'
#
loop_
_entity.id
_entity.type
_entity.pdbx_description
1 polymer ?
#
loop_
_entity_poly.entity_id
_entity_poly.type
_entity_poly.pdbx_seq_one_letter_code
_entity_poly.pdbx_strand_id
1 'polypeptide(L)'
;MSNISRTDWSRIDAMGDDNIDTSDIPPLTDKFFSNAKLRIPSSSVATVAVNVDSETLAWFQSKGEEAAPHMAAALKIYAEAQKTSATIVRQSA
;
A
#
# COMPACT_ATOMS: atom_id res chain seq x y z
N MET A 1 -7.89 -30.81 14.48
CA MET A 1 -8.73 -30.42 15.62
C MET A 1 -9.81 -29.47 15.09
N SER A 2 -11.07 -29.86 15.14
CA SER A 2 -12.18 -29.02 14.68
C SER A 2 -12.48 -27.96 15.74
N ASN A 3 -12.13 -26.70 15.45
CA ASN A 3 -12.41 -25.57 16.32
C ASN A 3 -13.88 -25.16 16.12
N ILE A 4 -14.78 -25.87 16.80
CA ILE A 4 -16.21 -25.59 16.70
C ILE A 4 -16.50 -24.42 17.63
N SER A 5 -16.87 -23.29 17.02
CA SER A 5 -17.31 -22.10 17.74
C SER A 5 -18.48 -22.45 18.67
N ARG A 6 -18.41 -22.01 19.92
CA ARG A 6 -19.49 -22.15 20.93
C ARG A 6 -20.55 -21.06 20.79
N THR A 7 -20.46 -20.23 19.75
CA THR A 7 -21.43 -19.18 19.46
C THR A 7 -22.77 -19.80 19.07
N ASP A 8 -23.84 -19.31 19.68
CA ASP A 8 -25.21 -19.59 19.26
C ASP A 8 -25.52 -18.79 17.98
N TRP A 9 -25.23 -19.38 16.84
CA TRP A 9 -25.41 -18.76 15.52
C TRP A 9 -26.88 -18.56 15.17
N SER A 10 -27.76 -19.46 15.60
CA SER A 10 -29.20 -19.34 15.34
C SER A 10 -29.80 -18.13 16.03
N ARG A 11 -29.33 -17.78 17.23
CA ARG A 11 -29.71 -16.55 17.91
C ARG A 11 -29.23 -15.30 17.17
N ILE A 12 -27.99 -15.30 16.67
CA ILE A 12 -27.41 -14.16 15.94
C ILE A 12 -28.14 -13.95 14.61
N ASP A 13 -28.41 -15.02 13.86
CA ASP A 13 -29.12 -14.95 12.56
C ASP A 13 -30.55 -14.41 12.69
N ALA A 14 -31.20 -14.64 13.83
CA ALA A 14 -32.56 -14.15 14.10
C ALA A 14 -32.59 -12.73 14.72
N MET A 15 -31.44 -12.15 15.08
CA MET A 15 -31.36 -10.87 15.77
C MET A 15 -31.45 -9.71 14.77
N GLY A 16 -32.51 -8.90 14.89
CA GLY A 16 -32.63 -7.65 14.11
C GLY A 16 -31.75 -6.51 14.65
N ASP A 17 -31.51 -5.50 13.81
CA ASP A 17 -30.62 -4.36 14.09
C ASP A 17 -30.95 -3.63 15.40
N ASP A 18 -32.22 -3.41 15.71
CA ASP A 18 -32.65 -2.72 16.95
C ASP A 18 -32.27 -3.47 18.24
N ASN A 19 -31.97 -4.77 18.14
CA ASN A 19 -31.54 -5.58 19.28
C ASN A 19 -30.01 -5.56 19.46
N ILE A 20 -29.27 -4.91 18.57
CA ILE A 20 -27.82 -4.77 18.67
C ILE A 20 -27.51 -3.65 19.67
N ASP A 21 -26.83 -4.01 20.75
CA ASP A 21 -26.31 -3.02 21.71
C ASP A 21 -25.12 -2.28 21.09
N THR A 22 -25.30 -0.99 20.83
CA THR A 22 -24.25 -0.08 20.34
C THR A 22 -23.90 0.99 21.37
N SER A 23 -24.21 0.77 22.65
CA SER A 23 -23.98 1.76 23.72
C SER A 23 -22.50 2.12 23.90
N ASP A 24 -21.60 1.23 23.49
CA ASP A 24 -20.15 1.40 23.51
C ASP A 24 -19.59 2.21 22.32
N ILE A 25 -20.34 2.29 21.21
CA ILE A 25 -19.92 2.95 19.96
C ILE A 25 -20.97 4.01 19.59
N PRO A 26 -20.98 5.17 20.29
CA PRO A 26 -21.92 6.23 19.97
C PRO A 26 -21.66 6.80 18.57
N PRO A 27 -22.70 7.32 17.89
CA PRO A 27 -22.54 7.95 16.58
C PRO A 27 -21.53 9.11 16.60
N LEU A 28 -20.70 9.19 15.56
CA LEU A 28 -19.74 10.27 15.41
C LEU A 28 -20.46 11.58 15.05
N THR A 29 -20.12 12.65 15.74
CA THR A 29 -20.74 13.98 15.55
C THR A 29 -19.98 14.83 14.53
N ASP A 30 -20.62 15.87 13.98
CA ASP A 30 -19.96 16.83 13.10
C ASP A 30 -18.73 17.48 13.74
N LYS A 31 -18.76 17.68 15.07
CA LYS A 31 -17.63 18.20 15.86
C LYS A 31 -16.42 17.26 15.89
N PHE A 32 -16.65 15.95 15.81
CA PHE A 32 -15.57 14.97 15.66
C PHE A 32 -14.90 15.15 14.30
N PHE A 33 -15.70 15.22 13.23
CA PHE A 33 -15.19 15.37 11.86
C PHE A 33 -14.55 16.74 11.60
N SER A 34 -15.01 17.82 12.25
CA SER A 34 -14.42 19.17 12.08
C SER A 34 -12.94 19.23 12.47
N ASN A 35 -12.49 18.34 13.35
CA ASN A 35 -11.11 18.26 13.83
C ASN A 35 -10.35 17.06 13.24
N ALA A 36 -11.03 16.21 12.46
CA ALA A 36 -10.43 15.02 11.89
C ALA A 36 -9.45 15.38 10.77
N LYS A 37 -8.26 14.76 10.79
CA LYS A 37 -7.26 14.91 9.72
C LYS A 37 -7.27 13.67 8.86
N LEU A 38 -7.73 13.82 7.61
CA LEU A 38 -7.62 12.76 6.62
C LEU A 38 -6.15 12.50 6.30
N ARG A 39 -5.70 11.26 6.50
CA ARG A 39 -4.38 10.78 6.06
C ARG A 39 -4.60 9.82 4.92
N ILE A 40 -4.48 10.32 3.70
CA ILE A 40 -4.37 9.46 2.52
C ILE A 40 -2.94 8.93 2.49
N PRO A 41 -2.71 7.61 2.43
CA PRO A 41 -1.38 7.08 2.15
C PRO A 41 -0.91 7.69 0.85
N SER A 42 0.20 8.43 0.86
CA SER A 42 0.79 8.87 -0.40
C SER A 42 1.10 7.62 -1.21
N SER A 43 0.49 7.48 -2.38
CA SER A 43 0.93 6.47 -3.34
C SER A 43 2.32 6.88 -3.80
N SER A 44 3.34 6.45 -3.05
CA SER A 44 4.75 6.73 -3.35
C SER A 44 5.22 6.02 -4.62
N VAL A 45 4.35 5.25 -5.26
CA VAL A 45 4.61 4.47 -6.46
C VAL A 45 3.74 5.02 -7.59
N ALA A 46 4.39 5.59 -8.60
CA ALA A 46 3.76 5.97 -9.85
C ALA A 46 3.95 4.84 -10.88
N THR A 47 2.88 4.47 -11.59
CA THR A 47 2.97 3.54 -12.71
C THR A 47 3.29 4.30 -13.99
N VAL A 48 4.39 3.95 -14.66
CA VAL A 48 4.82 4.52 -15.93
C VAL A 48 5.14 3.43 -16.93
N ALA A 49 4.84 3.65 -18.21
CA ALA A 49 5.26 2.76 -19.29
C ALA A 49 6.65 3.18 -19.79
N VAL A 50 7.59 2.25 -19.81
CA VAL A 50 8.97 2.47 -20.26
C VAL A 50 9.32 1.40 -21.30
N ASN A 51 9.92 1.82 -22.41
CA ASN A 51 10.43 0.90 -23.41
C ASN A 51 11.81 0.40 -22.98
N VAL A 52 11.99 -0.92 -22.99
CA VAL A 52 13.24 -1.62 -22.69
C VAL A 52 13.54 -2.58 -23.83
N ASP A 53 14.81 -2.86 -24.08
CA ASP A 53 15.20 -3.85 -25.09
C ASP A 53 14.75 -5.26 -24.67
N SER A 54 14.62 -6.14 -25.66
CA SER A 54 14.07 -7.48 -25.45
C SER A 54 14.95 -8.38 -24.58
N GLU A 55 16.28 -8.21 -24.63
CA GLU A 55 17.22 -9.03 -23.88
C GLU A 55 17.20 -8.67 -22.40
N THR A 56 17.23 -7.37 -22.09
CA THR A 56 17.11 -6.85 -20.73
C THR A 56 15.78 -7.24 -20.11
N LEU A 57 14.67 -7.13 -20.86
CA LEU A 57 13.36 -7.54 -20.37
C LEU A 57 13.32 -9.05 -20.06
N ALA A 58 13.84 -9.89 -20.96
CA ALA A 58 13.88 -11.33 -20.76
C ALA A 58 14.72 -11.72 -19.53
N TRP A 59 15.84 -11.03 -19.28
CA TRP A 59 16.68 -11.26 -18.10
C TRP A 59 15.95 -10.92 -16.79
N PHE A 60 15.20 -9.81 -16.73
CA PHE A 60 14.40 -9.49 -15.55
C PHE A 60 13.25 -10.48 -15.36
N GLN A 61 12.55 -10.85 -16.43
CA GLN A 61 11.47 -11.84 -16.39
C GLN A 61 11.96 -13.22 -15.92
N SER A 62 13.21 -13.58 -16.22
CA SER A 62 13.83 -14.82 -15.73
C SER A 62 13.94 -14.88 -14.20
N LYS A 63 13.74 -13.77 -13.48
CA LYS A 63 13.73 -13.70 -12.01
C LYS A 63 12.37 -14.05 -11.39
N GLY A 64 11.34 -14.28 -12.20
CA GLY A 64 10.01 -14.70 -11.73
C GLY A 64 9.24 -13.56 -11.06
N GLU A 65 8.61 -13.85 -9.91
CA GLU A 65 7.77 -12.91 -9.15
C GLU A 65 8.53 -11.63 -8.73
N GLU A 66 9.85 -11.72 -8.61
CA GLU A 66 10.73 -10.62 -8.23
C GLU A 66 11.19 -9.73 -9.41
N ALA A 67 10.70 -9.96 -10.64
CA ALA A 67 11.11 -9.18 -11.81
C ALA A 67 10.79 -7.69 -11.66
N ALA A 68 9.53 -7.36 -11.33
CA ALA A 68 9.07 -5.98 -11.17
C ALA A 68 9.77 -5.22 -10.02
N PRO A 69 9.90 -5.78 -8.79
CA PRO A 69 10.61 -5.10 -7.72
C PRO A 69 12.11 -4.92 -8.02
N HIS A 70 12.76 -5.86 -8.70
CA HIS A 70 14.16 -5.68 -9.13
C HIS A 70 14.31 -4.56 -10.17
N MET A 71 13.39 -4.44 -11.13
CA MET A 71 13.40 -3.33 -12.09
C MET A 71 13.24 -1.98 -11.39
N ALA A 72 12.31 -1.88 -10.43
CA ALA A 72 12.11 -0.66 -9.65
C ALA A 72 13.36 -0.28 -8.83
N ALA A 73 14.03 -1.26 -8.21
CA ALA A 73 15.28 -1.05 -7.48
C ALA A 73 16.42 -0.56 -8.40
N ALA A 74 16.57 -1.15 -9.59
CA ALA A 74 17.58 -0.76 -10.56
C ALA A 74 17.39 0.71 -11.02
N LEU A 75 16.15 1.10 -11.32
CA LEU A 75 15.82 2.49 -11.68
C LEU A 75 16.15 3.47 -10.55
N LYS A 76 15.87 3.08 -9.29
CA LYS A 76 16.19 3.90 -8.12
C LYS A 76 17.69 4.10 -7.95
N ILE A 77 18.48 3.02 -8.01
CA ILE A 77 19.94 3.08 -7.89
C ILE A 77 20.53 3.99 -8.98
N TYR A 78 20.08 3.86 -10.23
CA TYR A 78 20.53 4.71 -11.33
C TYR A 78 20.21 6.19 -11.07
N ALA A 79 18.99 6.50 -10.63
CA ALA A 79 18.57 7.86 -10.34
C ALA A 79 19.39 8.48 -9.19
N GLU A 80 19.71 7.72 -8.15
CA GLU A 80 20.53 8.16 -7.01
C GLU A 80 22.00 8.41 -7.41
N ALA A 81 22.58 7.53 -8.23
CA ALA A 81 23.92 7.71 -8.76
C ALA A 81 24.02 9.01 -9.57
N GLN A 82 23.07 9.25 -10.47
CA GLN A 82 23.07 10.47 -11.30
C GLN A 82 22.88 11.76 -10.49
N LYS A 83 22.03 11.74 -9.45
CA LYS A 83 21.87 12.88 -8.54
C LYS A 83 23.16 13.18 -7.77
N THR A 84 23.84 12.13 -7.32
CA THR A 84 25.11 12.26 -6.60
C THR A 84 26.19 12.86 -7.50
N SER A 85 26.35 12.34 -8.71
CA SER A 85 27.30 12.88 -9.71
C SER A 85 27.00 14.34 -10.07
N ALA A 86 25.72 14.69 -10.29
CA ALA A 86 25.32 16.07 -10.58
C ALA A 86 25.57 17.03 -9.40
N THR A 87 25.53 16.53 -8.16
CA THR A 87 25.81 17.31 -6.95
C THR A 87 27.31 17.56 -6.80
N ILE A 88 28.15 16.55 -7.06
CA ILE A 88 29.61 16.66 -6.99
C ILE A 88 30.15 17.65 -8.04
N VAL A 89 29.62 17.60 -9.27
CA VAL A 89 30.03 18.52 -10.36
C VAL A 89 29.69 19.98 -10.02
N ARG A 90 28.59 20.23 -9.30
CA ARG A 90 28.17 21.59 -8.89
C ARG A 90 28.94 22.17 -7.71
N GLN A 91 29.59 21.36 -6.88
CA GLN A 91 30.43 21.83 -5.76
C GLN A 91 31.88 22.12 -6.17
N SER A 92 32.27 21.75 -7.38
CA SER A 92 33.64 21.86 -7.89
C SER A 92 33.82 23.02 -8.89
N ALA A 93 32.79 23.86 -9.06
CA ALA A 93 32.75 25.03 -9.94
C ALA A 93 32.38 26.27 -9.12
#